data_AF-A0A6L5YK44-F1
#
_entry.id   AF-A0A6L5YK44-F1
#
_cell.length_a   1.000
_cell.length_b   1.000
_cell.length_c   1.000
_cell.angle_alpha   90.00
_cell.angle_beta   90.00
_cell.angle_gamma   90.00
#
_symmetry.space_group_name_H-M   'P 1'
#
loop_
_entity.id
_entity.type
_entity.pdbx_description
1 polymer ?
#
loop_
_entity_poly.entity_id
_entity_poly.type
_entity_poly.pdbx_seq_one_letter_code
_entity_poly.pdbx_strand_id
1 'polypeptide(L)'
;MASKNTFSLDGNTITINRDGWESLAFATYREDYYAELTKYTWSLNDKGYPTNATLGGLHRYMVSKWYGQDVLEKLTAKGYVVDHMNNNHMDCRISNLEFLKHNRNVAKGMYLDKESKQLEHRIAISLFKDFDTGCYQITIGCNDTIVTKDANGQEHYINAIKLLYNCDYSLVILDAESILTQYEESNGFSLNGLRYCDKRIIEAPAIVLTEEEKNQPFVIRDGVTYLVIGNGKSFISSVHYDEGWIPPN
;
A
#
# COMPACT_ATOMS: atom_id res chain seq x y z
N MET A 1 -16.02 -30.66 -8.61
CA MET A 1 -15.45 -30.71 -7.25
C MET A 1 -15.49 -29.31 -6.69
N ALA A 2 -15.82 -29.15 -5.41
CA ALA A 2 -15.70 -27.86 -4.73
C ALA A 2 -14.23 -27.42 -4.68
N SER A 3 -14.00 -26.11 -4.61
CA SER A 3 -12.65 -25.57 -4.43
C SER A 3 -12.01 -26.10 -3.13
N LYS A 4 -10.70 -26.31 -3.13
CA LYS A 4 -9.94 -26.64 -1.90
C LYS A 4 -9.61 -25.40 -1.06
N ASN A 5 -9.94 -24.21 -1.53
CA ASN A 5 -9.77 -22.97 -0.79
C ASN A 5 -10.99 -22.66 0.05
N THR A 6 -10.79 -21.94 1.15
CA THR A 6 -11.85 -21.26 1.88
C THR A 6 -11.91 -19.81 1.45
N PHE A 7 -13.13 -19.28 1.36
CA PHE A 7 -13.40 -17.91 0.95
C PHE A 7 -14.27 -17.21 1.99
N SER A 8 -13.92 -15.99 2.35
CA SER A 8 -14.77 -15.10 3.14
C SER A 8 -14.89 -13.74 2.45
N LEU A 9 -15.99 -13.05 2.69
CA LEU A 9 -16.27 -11.72 2.17
C LEU A 9 -16.46 -10.79 3.36
N ASP A 10 -15.66 -9.72 3.40
CA ASP A 10 -15.79 -8.63 4.36
C ASP A 10 -15.75 -7.29 3.61
N GLY A 11 -16.88 -6.59 3.59
CA GLY A 11 -17.11 -5.42 2.74
C GLY A 11 -16.77 -5.72 1.28
N ASN A 12 -15.81 -4.98 0.73
CA ASN A 12 -15.33 -5.13 -0.65
C ASN A 12 -14.10 -6.05 -0.78
N THR A 13 -13.75 -6.83 0.24
CA THR A 13 -12.57 -7.71 0.23
C THR A 13 -12.98 -9.18 0.29
N ILE A 14 -12.57 -9.92 -0.73
CA ILE A 14 -12.57 -11.38 -0.73
C ILE A 14 -11.26 -11.84 -0.12
N THR A 15 -11.33 -12.60 0.97
CA THR A 15 -10.19 -13.33 1.52
C THR A 15 -10.19 -14.75 1.00
N ILE A 16 -9.05 -15.21 0.51
CA ILE A 16 -8.82 -16.56 0.00
C ILE A 16 -7.76 -17.21 0.86
N ASN A 17 -8.09 -18.37 1.44
CA ASN A 17 -7.17 -19.14 2.25
C ASN A 17 -7.11 -20.60 1.77
N ARG A 18 -6.05 -21.29 2.17
CA ARG A 18 -5.89 -22.73 2.00
C ARG A 18 -4.99 -23.27 3.10
N ASP A 19 -5.34 -24.45 3.61
CA ASP A 19 -4.52 -25.14 4.60
C ASP A 19 -3.07 -25.27 4.11
N GLY A 20 -2.14 -24.83 4.96
CA GLY A 20 -0.70 -24.81 4.68
C GLY A 20 -0.18 -23.52 4.03
N TRP A 21 -1.02 -22.53 3.75
CA TRP A 21 -0.54 -21.19 3.39
C TRP A 21 -0.06 -20.43 4.62
N GLU A 22 1.08 -19.74 4.50
CA GLU A 22 1.64 -18.87 5.54
C GLU A 22 0.94 -17.50 5.59
N SER A 23 0.14 -17.16 4.57
CA SER A 23 -0.50 -15.86 4.43
C SER A 23 -1.81 -15.97 3.68
N LEU A 24 -2.72 -15.05 3.97
CA LEU A 24 -4.01 -14.92 3.28
C LEU A 24 -3.82 -14.20 1.95
N ALA A 25 -4.54 -14.63 0.91
CA ALA A 25 -4.66 -13.86 -0.33
C ALA A 25 -5.91 -13.00 -0.31
N PHE A 26 -5.84 -11.84 -0.96
CA PHE A 26 -6.91 -10.85 -1.01
C PHE A 26 -7.25 -10.50 -2.46
N ALA A 27 -8.53 -10.28 -2.73
CA ALA A 27 -9.03 -9.76 -3.99
C ALA A 27 -10.18 -8.79 -3.72
N THR A 28 -10.37 -7.80 -4.60
CA THR A 28 -11.53 -6.92 -4.49
C THR A 28 -12.79 -7.68 -4.89
N TYR A 29 -13.89 -7.46 -4.18
CA TYR A 29 -15.19 -8.05 -4.50
C TYR A 29 -15.87 -7.30 -5.65
N ARG A 30 -16.50 -8.07 -6.53
CA ARG A 30 -17.53 -7.60 -7.47
C ARG A 30 -18.45 -8.78 -7.78
N GLU A 31 -19.75 -8.52 -7.85
CA GLU A 31 -20.78 -9.56 -7.96
C GLU A 31 -20.61 -10.42 -9.21
N ASP A 32 -20.29 -9.80 -10.36
CA ASP A 32 -20.24 -10.42 -11.68
C ASP A 32 -19.18 -11.54 -11.83
N TYR A 33 -18.13 -11.55 -11.00
CA TYR A 33 -17.08 -12.58 -11.06
C TYR A 33 -16.91 -13.39 -9.78
N TYR A 34 -17.62 -13.07 -8.70
CA TYR A 34 -17.43 -13.76 -7.41
C TYR A 34 -17.70 -15.27 -7.51
N ALA A 35 -18.78 -15.67 -8.19
CA ALA A 35 -19.12 -17.07 -8.39
C ALA A 35 -18.08 -17.82 -9.23
N GLU A 36 -17.45 -17.15 -10.19
CA GLU A 36 -16.36 -17.73 -11.00
C GLU A 36 -15.08 -17.88 -10.17
N LEU A 37 -14.66 -16.84 -9.46
CA LEU A 37 -13.42 -16.83 -8.67
C LEU A 37 -13.44 -17.93 -7.60
N THR A 38 -14.57 -18.12 -6.92
CA THR A 38 -14.74 -19.09 -5.82
C THR A 38 -14.93 -20.53 -6.29
N LYS A 39 -15.26 -20.73 -7.57
CA LYS A 39 -15.40 -22.06 -8.18
C LYS A 39 -14.05 -22.78 -8.32
N TYR A 40 -12.97 -22.05 -8.53
CA TYR A 40 -11.65 -22.63 -8.81
C TYR A 40 -10.79 -22.77 -7.56
N THR A 41 -9.90 -23.77 -7.60
CA THR A 41 -8.86 -23.95 -6.59
C THR A 41 -7.62 -23.15 -6.97
N TRP A 42 -7.23 -22.24 -6.10
CA TRP A 42 -6.01 -21.45 -6.15
C TRP A 42 -4.87 -22.17 -5.40
N SER A 43 -3.70 -22.16 -6.01
CA SER A 43 -2.44 -22.65 -5.44
C SER A 43 -1.37 -21.57 -5.59
N LEU A 44 -0.28 -21.65 -4.84
CA LEU A 44 0.85 -20.75 -5.02
C LEU A 44 1.80 -21.33 -6.07
N ASN A 45 2.31 -20.48 -6.96
CA ASN A 45 3.44 -20.86 -7.79
C ASN A 45 4.75 -20.81 -6.99
N ASP A 46 5.85 -21.16 -7.65
CA ASP A 46 7.23 -21.11 -7.15
C ASP A 46 7.67 -19.72 -6.62
N LYS A 47 7.00 -18.65 -7.07
CA LYS A 47 7.24 -17.27 -6.63
C LYS A 47 6.22 -16.78 -5.59
N GLY A 48 5.33 -17.63 -5.10
CA GLY A 48 4.31 -17.28 -4.10
C GLY A 48 3.09 -16.55 -4.65
N TYR A 49 2.87 -16.50 -5.96
CA TYR A 49 1.66 -15.90 -6.53
C TYR A 49 0.48 -16.88 -6.50
N PRO A 50 -0.71 -16.44 -6.10
CA PRO A 50 -1.94 -17.21 -6.30
C PRO A 50 -2.23 -17.42 -7.79
N THR A 51 -2.36 -18.68 -8.20
CA THR A 51 -2.60 -19.09 -9.57
C THR A 51 -3.58 -20.26 -9.65
N ASN A 52 -4.25 -20.39 -10.77
CA ASN A 52 -4.94 -21.62 -11.16
C ASN A 52 -4.84 -21.85 -12.67
N ALA A 53 -5.02 -23.10 -13.11
CA ALA A 53 -4.83 -23.49 -14.51
C ALA A 53 -5.85 -22.88 -15.49
N THR A 54 -7.01 -22.43 -15.01
CA THR A 54 -8.08 -21.92 -15.87
C THR A 54 -8.07 -20.40 -16.00
N LEU A 55 -7.94 -19.68 -14.88
CA LEU A 55 -7.96 -18.21 -14.85
C LEU A 55 -6.55 -17.60 -14.85
N GLY A 56 -5.49 -18.40 -14.72
CA GLY A 56 -4.12 -17.93 -14.63
C GLY A 56 -3.79 -17.35 -13.26
N GLY A 57 -2.98 -16.29 -13.22
CA GLY A 57 -2.60 -15.59 -11.98
C GLY A 57 -3.70 -14.67 -11.49
N LEU A 58 -3.95 -14.70 -10.17
CA LEU A 58 -5.06 -13.95 -9.56
C LEU A 58 -4.98 -12.45 -9.87
N HIS A 59 -3.82 -11.83 -9.68
CA HIS A 59 -3.61 -10.41 -10.00
C HIS A 59 -3.95 -10.04 -11.46
N ARG A 60 -3.59 -10.89 -12.43
CA ARG A 60 -3.93 -10.68 -13.85
C ARG A 60 -5.42 -10.86 -14.10
N TYR A 61 -6.03 -11.86 -13.46
CA TYR A 61 -7.47 -12.07 -13.51
C TYR A 61 -8.23 -10.87 -12.94
N MET A 62 -7.80 -10.32 -11.80
CA MET A 62 -8.42 -9.13 -11.22
C MET A 62 -8.34 -7.94 -12.17
N VAL A 63 -7.15 -7.66 -12.72
CA VAL A 63 -6.98 -6.58 -13.70
C VAL A 63 -7.82 -6.80 -14.95
N SER A 64 -7.93 -8.02 -15.49
CA SER A 64 -8.76 -8.26 -16.68
C SER A 64 -10.25 -8.06 -16.42
N LYS A 65 -10.74 -8.39 -15.22
CA LYS A 65 -12.14 -8.12 -14.83
C LYS A 65 -12.43 -6.64 -14.71
N TRP A 66 -11.47 -5.84 -14.24
CA TRP A 66 -11.68 -4.42 -13.97
C TRP A 66 -11.38 -3.52 -15.18
N TYR A 67 -10.37 -3.82 -15.97
CA TYR A 67 -9.97 -3.02 -17.14
C TYR A 67 -10.36 -3.61 -18.49
N GLY A 68 -10.75 -4.89 -18.53
CA GLY A 68 -10.99 -5.63 -19.77
C GLY A 68 -9.79 -6.50 -20.18
N GLN A 69 -10.11 -7.67 -20.72
CA GLN A 69 -9.10 -8.64 -21.20
C GLN A 69 -8.29 -8.08 -22.38
N ASP A 70 -8.93 -7.31 -23.26
CA ASP A 70 -8.31 -6.64 -24.40
C ASP A 70 -7.28 -5.59 -23.96
N VAL A 71 -7.56 -4.85 -22.88
CA VAL A 71 -6.62 -3.90 -22.30
C VAL A 71 -5.40 -4.63 -21.72
N LEU A 72 -5.61 -5.70 -20.96
CA LEU A 72 -4.54 -6.53 -20.41
C LEU A 72 -3.63 -7.08 -21.52
N GLU A 73 -4.20 -7.64 -22.58
CA GLU A 73 -3.45 -8.20 -23.71
C GLU A 73 -2.67 -7.11 -24.46
N LYS A 74 -3.31 -5.98 -24.77
CA LYS A 74 -2.69 -4.84 -25.45
C LYS A 74 -1.50 -4.28 -24.66
N LEU A 75 -1.63 -4.13 -23.35
CA LEU A 75 -0.54 -3.62 -22.50
C LEU A 75 0.56 -4.67 -22.31
N THR A 76 0.20 -5.94 -22.16
CA THR A 76 1.18 -7.05 -22.12
C THR A 76 2.01 -7.09 -23.41
N ALA A 77 1.37 -6.98 -24.59
CA ALA A 77 2.05 -6.93 -25.88
C ALA A 77 2.98 -5.70 -26.02
N LYS A 78 2.69 -4.61 -25.30
CA LYS A 78 3.55 -3.42 -25.21
C LYS A 78 4.63 -3.54 -24.13
N GLY A 79 4.82 -4.71 -23.52
CA GLY A 79 5.86 -4.94 -22.50
C GLY A 79 5.53 -4.38 -21.11
N TYR A 80 4.24 -4.19 -20.80
CA TYR A 80 3.79 -3.93 -19.42
C TYR A 80 3.53 -5.25 -18.69
N VAL A 81 3.75 -5.21 -17.38
CA VAL A 81 3.36 -6.24 -16.42
C VAL A 81 2.33 -5.65 -15.45
N VAL A 82 1.66 -6.51 -14.69
CA VAL A 82 0.80 -6.08 -13.59
C VAL A 82 1.65 -6.08 -12.32
N ASP A 83 1.94 -4.89 -11.82
CA ASP A 83 2.71 -4.62 -10.60
C ASP A 83 1.81 -4.75 -9.37
N HIS A 84 2.40 -5.16 -8.25
CA HIS A 84 1.78 -5.06 -6.92
C HIS A 84 2.44 -3.88 -6.22
N MET A 85 1.67 -2.82 -5.97
CA MET A 85 2.21 -1.57 -5.43
C MET A 85 2.93 -1.78 -4.10
N ASN A 86 2.39 -2.63 -3.23
CA ASN A 86 2.98 -3.02 -1.95
C ASN A 86 3.96 -4.22 -2.02
N ASN A 87 4.29 -4.71 -3.21
CA ASN A 87 5.14 -5.89 -3.44
C ASN A 87 4.69 -7.19 -2.74
N ASN A 88 3.41 -7.28 -2.33
CA ASN A 88 2.84 -8.49 -1.76
C ASN A 88 2.03 -9.26 -2.83
N HIS A 89 2.58 -10.38 -3.29
CA HIS A 89 1.96 -11.24 -4.32
C HIS A 89 0.59 -11.81 -3.92
N MET A 90 0.30 -11.83 -2.61
CA MET A 90 -0.97 -12.32 -2.07
C MET A 90 -2.06 -11.24 -2.08
N ASP A 91 -1.70 -9.96 -2.23
CA ASP A 91 -2.64 -8.85 -2.24
C ASP A 91 -3.04 -8.44 -3.67
N CYS A 92 -4.03 -9.14 -4.22
CA CYS A 92 -4.57 -8.89 -5.55
C CYS A 92 -5.78 -7.95 -5.55
N ARG A 93 -5.97 -7.12 -4.51
CA ARG A 93 -7.01 -6.08 -4.52
C ARG A 93 -6.70 -5.05 -5.61
N ILE A 94 -7.72 -4.57 -6.33
CA ILE A 94 -7.53 -3.70 -7.49
C ILE A 94 -6.86 -2.37 -7.15
N SER A 95 -7.04 -1.87 -5.93
CA SER A 95 -6.35 -0.67 -5.40
C SER A 95 -4.84 -0.86 -5.19
N ASN A 96 -4.35 -2.10 -5.23
CA ASN A 96 -2.93 -2.46 -5.11
C ASN A 96 -2.31 -2.90 -6.45
N LEU A 97 -3.07 -2.90 -7.55
CA LEU A 97 -2.61 -3.39 -8.85
C LEU A 97 -2.55 -2.28 -9.90
N GLU A 98 -1.45 -2.22 -10.64
CA GLU A 98 -1.29 -1.27 -11.75
C GLU A 98 -0.40 -1.82 -12.87
N PHE A 99 -0.59 -1.33 -14.08
CA PHE A 99 0.30 -1.63 -15.18
C PHE A 99 1.60 -0.84 -15.10
N LEU A 100 2.73 -1.56 -15.11
CA LEU A 100 4.05 -0.95 -15.12
C LEU A 100 4.92 -1.59 -16.21
N LYS A 101 5.76 -0.79 -16.88
CA LYS A 101 6.73 -1.34 -17.84
C LYS A 101 7.64 -2.33 -17.12
N HIS A 102 7.93 -3.47 -17.77
CA HIS A 102 8.71 -4.54 -17.13
C HIS A 102 10.04 -4.07 -16.51
N ASN A 103 10.82 -3.25 -17.23
CA ASN A 103 12.07 -2.71 -16.71
C ASN A 103 11.89 -1.78 -15.50
N ARG A 104 10.80 -1.01 -15.47
CA ARG A 104 10.45 -0.15 -14.31
C ARG A 104 10.01 -0.99 -13.12
N ASN A 105 9.26 -2.07 -13.33
CA ASN A 105 8.91 -3.02 -12.28
C ASN A 105 10.14 -3.71 -11.69
N VAL A 106 11.10 -4.09 -12.52
CA VAL A 106 12.38 -4.65 -12.04
C VAL A 106 13.16 -3.60 -11.23
N ALA A 107 13.21 -2.34 -11.69
CA ALA A 107 13.86 -1.26 -10.94
C ALA A 107 13.19 -1.02 -9.58
N LYS A 108 11.86 -0.88 -9.54
CA LYS A 108 11.07 -0.73 -8.30
C LYS A 108 11.40 -1.83 -7.29
N GLY A 109 11.46 -3.09 -7.75
CA GLY A 109 11.82 -4.24 -6.92
C GLY A 109 13.24 -4.19 -6.34
N MET A 110 14.19 -3.61 -7.07
CA MET A 110 15.60 -3.52 -6.65
C MET A 110 15.89 -2.33 -5.74
N TYR A 111 15.12 -1.25 -5.86
CA TYR A 111 15.26 -0.01 -5.10
C TYR A 111 14.11 0.13 -4.10
N LEU A 112 12.99 0.73 -4.52
CA LEU A 112 11.86 1.08 -3.65
C LEU A 112 11.44 -0.06 -2.72
N ASP A 113 11.18 -1.24 -3.26
CA ASP A 113 10.62 -2.35 -2.47
C ASP A 113 11.63 -2.89 -1.45
N LYS A 114 12.91 -2.89 -1.80
CA LYS A 114 13.99 -3.36 -0.93
C LYS A 114 14.29 -2.35 0.17
N GLU A 115 14.42 -1.08 -0.19
CA GLU A 115 14.68 0.02 0.75
C GLU A 115 13.49 0.23 1.70
N SER A 116 12.25 0.19 1.18
CA SER A 116 11.05 0.29 2.01
C SER A 116 10.98 -0.84 3.04
N LYS A 117 11.41 -2.06 2.68
CA LYS A 117 11.46 -3.18 3.63
C LYS A 117 12.54 -3.00 4.69
N GLN A 118 13.70 -2.46 4.31
CA GLN A 118 14.80 -2.19 5.24
C GLN A 118 14.46 -1.08 6.25
N LEU A 119 13.67 -0.09 5.81
CA LEU A 119 13.33 1.10 6.59
C LEU A 119 11.96 1.01 7.29
N GLU A 120 11.21 -0.08 7.14
CA GLU A 120 9.81 -0.20 7.58
C GLU A 120 9.54 0.15 9.05
N HIS A 121 10.52 -0.11 9.95
CA HIS A 121 10.42 0.22 11.37
C HIS A 121 10.81 1.67 11.72
N ARG A 122 11.27 2.44 10.74
CA ARG A 122 11.68 3.84 10.89
C ARG A 122 10.77 4.79 10.12
N ILE A 123 10.44 4.43 8.88
CA ILE A 123 9.46 5.10 8.02
C ILE A 123 8.69 4.06 7.20
N ALA A 124 7.37 4.12 7.23
CA ALA A 124 6.50 3.19 6.53
C ALA A 124 5.87 3.87 5.31
N ILE A 125 6.45 3.64 4.13
CA ILE A 125 5.91 4.15 2.87
C ILE A 125 4.96 3.12 2.25
N SER A 126 3.84 3.58 1.72
CA SER A 126 2.90 2.75 0.96
C SER A 126 2.35 3.52 -0.23
N LEU A 127 2.08 2.77 -1.30
CA LEU A 127 1.54 3.27 -2.56
C LEU A 127 0.15 2.68 -2.75
N PHE A 128 -0.79 3.53 -3.15
CA PHE A 128 -2.17 3.13 -3.42
C PHE A 128 -2.69 3.78 -4.69
N LYS A 129 -3.63 3.11 -5.34
CA LYS A 129 -4.52 3.71 -6.33
C LYS A 129 -5.94 3.70 -5.79
N ASP A 130 -6.56 4.86 -5.77
CA ASP A 130 -8.00 4.95 -5.63
C ASP A 130 -8.61 4.70 -7.01
N PHE A 131 -9.36 3.61 -7.15
CA PHE A 131 -9.92 3.21 -8.43
C PHE A 131 -11.08 4.13 -8.86
N ASP A 132 -11.81 4.71 -7.91
CA ASP A 132 -12.98 5.54 -8.19
C ASP A 132 -12.56 6.91 -8.74
N THR A 133 -11.49 7.47 -8.20
CA THR A 133 -10.93 8.76 -8.64
C THR A 133 -9.85 8.62 -9.71
N GLY A 134 -9.25 7.44 -9.84
CA GLY A 134 -8.08 7.19 -10.68
C GLY A 134 -6.79 7.82 -10.16
N CYS A 135 -6.82 8.45 -8.99
CA CYS A 135 -5.66 9.11 -8.39
C CYS A 135 -4.79 8.12 -7.60
N TYR A 136 -3.50 8.42 -7.51
CA TYR A 136 -2.56 7.66 -6.68
C TYR A 136 -2.30 8.41 -5.37
N GLN A 137 -1.94 7.66 -4.34
CA GLN A 137 -1.50 8.23 -3.07
C GLN A 137 -0.20 7.58 -2.60
N ILE A 138 0.74 8.42 -2.15
CA ILE A 138 1.83 7.99 -1.28
C ILE A 138 1.40 8.30 0.15
N THR A 139 1.43 7.29 1.01
CA THR A 139 1.24 7.47 2.45
C THR A 139 2.54 7.15 3.17
N ILE A 140 2.86 7.93 4.19
CA ILE A 140 4.08 7.83 4.97
C ILE A 140 3.67 7.77 6.43
N GLY A 141 3.93 6.66 7.10
CA GLY A 141 3.87 6.53 8.55
C GLY A 141 5.23 6.82 9.17
N CYS A 142 5.29 7.69 10.18
CA CYS A 142 6.53 8.07 10.85
C CYS A 142 6.69 7.23 12.12
N ASN A 143 7.65 6.31 12.14
CA ASN A 143 8.02 5.56 13.36
C ASN A 143 9.17 6.24 14.11
N ASP A 144 10.11 6.84 13.37
CA ASP A 144 11.07 7.80 13.90
C ASP A 144 10.40 9.16 14.11
N THR A 145 10.98 9.97 15.00
CA THR A 145 10.51 11.33 15.27
C THR A 145 10.76 12.25 14.07
N ILE A 146 9.69 12.58 13.35
CA ILE A 146 9.70 13.57 12.26
C ILE A 146 9.05 14.86 12.73
N VAL A 147 9.71 15.99 12.49
CA VAL A 147 9.27 17.32 12.95
C VAL A 147 9.25 18.29 11.78
N THR A 148 8.20 19.11 11.71
CA THR A 148 8.17 20.31 10.85
C THR A 148 8.09 21.57 11.71
N LYS A 149 8.48 22.72 11.14
CA LYS A 149 8.41 24.02 11.81
C LYS A 149 7.44 24.92 11.08
N ASP A 150 6.56 25.57 11.84
CA ASP A 150 5.66 26.58 11.30
C ASP A 150 6.40 27.91 11.03
N ALA A 151 5.68 28.91 10.53
CA ALA A 151 6.23 30.24 10.27
C ALA A 151 6.76 30.96 11.53
N ASN A 152 6.30 30.56 12.72
CA ASN A 152 6.73 31.11 14.01
C ASN A 152 7.91 30.32 14.61
N GLY A 153 8.33 29.22 13.97
CA GLY A 153 9.36 28.31 14.46
C GLY A 153 8.85 27.29 15.47
N GLN A 154 7.54 27.17 15.69
CA GLN A 154 6.94 26.15 16.54
C GLN A 154 7.12 24.76 15.88
N GLU A 155 7.53 23.79 16.69
CA GLU A 155 7.73 22.40 16.25
C GLU A 155 6.43 21.61 16.28
N HIS A 156 6.15 20.91 15.18
CA HIS A 156 5.00 20.02 15.01
C HIS A 156 5.53 18.61 14.71
N TYR A 157 5.20 17.67 15.59
CA TYR A 157 5.55 16.26 15.44
C TYR A 157 4.58 15.58 14.47
N ILE A 158 5.10 14.82 13.52
CA ILE A 158 4.32 14.24 12.43
C ILE A 158 4.17 12.74 12.65
N ASN A 159 2.92 12.26 12.65
CA ASN A 159 2.60 10.83 12.71
C ASN A 159 2.49 10.23 11.31
N ALA A 160 1.87 10.98 10.39
CA ALA A 160 1.69 10.52 9.03
C ALA A 160 1.59 11.66 8.02
N ILE A 161 1.98 11.38 6.78
CA ILE A 161 1.83 12.27 5.64
C ILE A 161 1.13 11.49 4.54
N LYS A 162 0.13 12.10 3.89
CA LYS A 162 -0.49 11.57 2.68
C LYS A 162 -0.31 12.57 1.56
N LEU A 163 0.08 12.09 0.38
CA LEU A 163 0.35 12.88 -0.80
C LEU A 163 -0.54 12.35 -1.95
N LEU A 164 -1.31 13.23 -2.59
CA LEU A 164 -2.21 12.89 -3.68
C LEU A 164 -1.55 13.18 -5.04
N TYR A 165 -1.71 12.25 -5.99
CA TYR A 165 -1.12 12.31 -7.31
C TYR A 165 -2.17 12.07 -8.40
N ASN A 166 -2.18 12.94 -9.40
CA ASN A 166 -2.98 12.83 -10.62
C ASN A 166 -2.11 12.65 -11.88
N CYS A 167 -0.95 12.04 -11.72
CA CYS A 167 0.03 11.80 -12.77
C CYS A 167 0.36 10.31 -12.93
N ASP A 168 1.19 9.96 -13.93
CA ASP A 168 1.53 8.57 -14.22
C ASP A 168 2.16 7.84 -13.02
N TYR A 169 1.74 6.60 -12.77
CA TYR A 169 2.24 5.76 -11.68
C TYR A 169 3.78 5.68 -11.61
N SER A 170 4.47 5.65 -12.75
CA SER A 170 5.94 5.63 -12.78
C SER A 170 6.58 6.88 -12.18
N LEU A 171 5.90 8.03 -12.21
CA LEU A 171 6.39 9.26 -11.57
C LEU A 171 6.15 9.22 -10.06
N VAL A 172 5.04 8.61 -9.63
CA VAL A 172 4.73 8.38 -8.21
C VAL A 172 5.79 7.49 -7.55
N ILE A 173 6.22 6.42 -8.25
CA ILE A 173 7.32 5.56 -7.79
C ILE A 173 8.62 6.35 -7.60
N LEU A 174 8.98 7.23 -8.55
CA LEU A 174 10.21 8.03 -8.45
C LEU A 174 10.18 9.00 -7.26
N ASP A 175 9.02 9.58 -6.95
CA ASP A 175 8.84 10.41 -5.76
C ASP A 175 8.99 9.58 -4.49
N ALA A 176 8.40 8.38 -4.44
CA ALA A 176 8.54 7.47 -3.30
C ALA A 176 10.00 7.06 -3.06
N GLU A 177 10.73 6.71 -4.13
CA GLU A 177 12.17 6.42 -4.08
C GLU A 177 12.94 7.64 -3.55
N SER A 178 12.67 8.83 -4.09
CA SER A 178 13.33 10.06 -3.64
C SER A 178 13.12 10.36 -2.15
N ILE A 179 11.94 10.07 -1.62
CA ILE A 179 11.63 10.24 -0.19
C ILE A 179 12.46 9.26 0.64
N LEU A 180 12.49 7.97 0.26
CA LEU A 180 13.27 6.97 0.99
C LEU A 180 14.78 7.27 0.96
N THR A 181 15.33 7.59 -0.21
CA THR A 181 16.76 7.92 -0.36
C THR A 181 17.14 9.12 0.51
N GLN A 182 16.37 10.21 0.46
CA GLN A 182 16.63 11.39 1.31
C GLN A 182 16.57 11.04 2.79
N TYR A 183 15.57 10.24 3.17
CA TYR A 183 15.39 9.81 4.55
C TYR A 183 16.55 8.94 5.04
N GLU A 184 17.00 7.98 4.24
CA GLU A 184 18.14 7.13 4.59
C GLU A 184 19.43 7.95 4.76
N GLU A 185 19.66 8.93 3.89
CA GLU A 185 20.88 9.76 3.91
C GLU A 185 20.90 10.78 5.06
N SER A 186 19.74 11.34 5.43
CA SER A 186 19.68 12.53 6.28
C SER A 186 18.74 12.42 7.49
N ASN A 187 18.04 11.30 7.66
CA ASN A 187 16.94 11.11 8.64
C ASN A 187 15.81 12.15 8.49
N GLY A 188 15.66 12.70 7.29
CA GLY A 188 14.63 13.67 6.93
C GLY A 188 14.43 13.68 5.43
N PHE A 189 13.38 14.34 4.97
CA PHE A 189 13.09 14.46 3.53
C PHE A 189 12.34 15.74 3.26
N SER A 190 12.48 16.24 2.04
CA SER A 190 11.75 17.41 1.57
C SER A 190 10.57 17.00 0.71
N LEU A 191 9.42 17.62 0.96
CA LEU A 191 8.28 17.55 0.04
C LEU A 191 8.41 18.52 -1.14
N ASN A 192 9.40 19.42 -1.13
CA ASN A 192 9.57 20.39 -2.22
C ASN A 192 10.11 19.70 -3.47
N GLY A 193 9.50 20.00 -4.63
CA GLY A 193 9.91 19.43 -5.91
C GLY A 193 9.32 18.05 -6.23
N LEU A 194 8.56 17.46 -5.29
CA LEU A 194 7.71 16.31 -5.55
C LEU A 194 6.49 16.73 -6.40
N ARG A 195 5.87 15.75 -7.06
CA ARG A 195 4.82 15.94 -8.07
C ARG A 195 3.40 15.82 -7.52
N TYR A 196 3.23 15.73 -6.21
CA TYR A 196 1.89 15.65 -5.62
C TYR A 196 1.10 16.93 -5.93
N CYS A 197 -0.20 16.76 -6.14
CA CYS A 197 -1.13 17.86 -6.39
C CYS A 197 -1.84 18.33 -5.11
N ASP A 198 -1.86 17.51 -4.06
CA ASP A 198 -2.39 17.87 -2.75
C ASP A 198 -1.69 17.06 -1.64
N LYS A 199 -1.77 17.53 -0.40
CA LYS A 199 -1.19 16.83 0.76
C LYS A 199 -2.03 16.96 2.03
N ARG A 200 -1.94 15.95 2.88
CA ARG A 200 -2.49 15.94 4.25
C ARG A 200 -1.38 15.56 5.21
N ILE A 201 -1.17 16.37 6.23
CA ILE A 201 -0.19 16.12 7.29
C ILE A 201 -0.97 15.85 8.57
N ILE A 202 -0.68 14.73 9.20
CA ILE A 202 -1.32 14.26 10.42
C ILE A 202 -0.30 14.41 11.55
N GLU A 203 -0.55 15.40 12.41
CA GLU A 203 0.29 15.70 13.56
C GLU A 203 0.05 14.71 14.71
N ALA A 204 1.07 14.54 15.54
CA ALA A 204 0.96 13.80 16.78
C ALA A 204 0.06 14.56 17.77
N PRO A 205 -0.91 13.89 18.42
CA PRO A 205 -1.70 14.53 19.45
C PRO A 205 -0.82 14.88 20.65
N ALA A 206 -1.11 16.01 21.31
CA ALA A 206 -0.41 16.44 22.52
C ALA A 206 -0.83 15.59 23.74
N ILE A 207 -0.30 14.37 23.82
CA ILE A 207 -0.57 13.42 24.91
C ILE A 207 0.69 13.21 25.74
N VAL A 208 0.61 13.50 27.03
CA VAL A 208 1.66 13.17 28.00
C VAL A 208 1.45 11.72 28.47
N LEU A 209 2.40 10.85 28.13
CA LEU A 209 2.42 9.46 28.57
C LEU A 209 3.12 9.34 29.93
N THR A 210 2.58 8.50 30.81
CA THR A 210 3.30 8.06 32.03
C THR A 210 4.44 7.10 31.67
N GLU A 211 5.39 6.87 32.58
CA GLU A 211 6.51 5.93 32.33
C GLU A 211 6.05 4.50 32.05
N GLU A 212 4.94 4.08 32.66
CA GLU A 212 4.35 2.77 32.41
C GLU A 212 3.78 2.70 30.98
N GLU A 213 3.06 3.74 30.57
CA GLU A 213 2.41 3.83 29.26
C GLU A 213 3.39 3.91 28.10
N LYS A 214 4.56 4.54 28.28
CA LYS A 214 5.62 4.57 27.26
C LYS A 214 6.04 3.16 26.81
N ASN A 215 5.88 2.16 27.67
CA ASN A 215 6.26 0.78 27.40
C ASN A 215 5.11 -0.09 26.87
N GLN A 216 3.90 0.46 26.80
CA GLN A 216 2.71 -0.20 26.28
C GLN A 216 2.59 0.05 24.76
N PRO A 217 1.98 -0.89 24.01
CA PRO A 217 1.70 -0.68 22.60
C PRO A 217 0.59 0.35 22.36
N PHE A 218 -0.38 0.44 23.28
CA PHE A 218 -1.53 1.32 23.14
C PHE A 218 -1.84 2.03 24.45
N VAL A 219 -2.45 3.21 24.35
CA VAL A 219 -3.09 3.90 25.46
C VAL A 219 -4.50 4.32 25.08
N ILE A 220 -5.39 4.41 26.06
CA ILE A 220 -6.76 4.89 25.85
C ILE A 220 -6.92 6.24 26.56
N ARG A 221 -7.44 7.23 25.84
CA ARG A 221 -7.86 8.53 26.40
C ARG A 221 -9.25 8.85 25.89
N ASP A 222 -10.19 9.06 26.81
CA ASP A 222 -11.59 9.43 26.49
C ASP A 222 -12.26 8.46 25.49
N GLY A 223 -11.97 7.16 25.61
CA GLY A 223 -12.51 6.12 24.72
C GLY A 223 -11.81 6.00 23.36
N VAL A 224 -10.81 6.84 23.09
CA VAL A 224 -9.98 6.77 21.87
C VAL A 224 -8.71 5.99 22.16
N THR A 225 -8.43 4.99 21.32
CA THR A 225 -7.20 4.21 21.38
C THR A 225 -6.11 4.88 20.55
N TYR A 226 -4.95 5.08 21.16
CA TYR A 226 -3.76 5.63 20.53
C TYR A 226 -2.66 4.58 20.49
N LEU A 227 -1.95 4.49 19.37
CA LEU A 227 -0.73 3.70 19.23
C LEU A 227 0.44 4.48 19.83
N VAL A 228 1.24 3.84 20.68
CA VAL A 228 2.49 4.40 21.19
C VAL A 228 3.62 3.99 20.25
N ILE A 229 4.25 4.96 19.59
CA ILE A 229 5.39 4.73 18.69
C ILE A 229 6.71 5.12 19.37
N GLY A 230 7.84 4.64 18.85
CA GLY A 230 9.18 4.93 19.40
C GLY A 230 9.58 4.12 20.64
N ASN A 231 8.75 3.16 21.07
CA ASN A 231 9.03 2.26 22.21
C ASN A 231 9.78 0.97 21.82
N GLY A 232 10.09 0.79 20.53
CA GLY A 232 10.75 -0.41 19.98
C GLY A 232 9.89 -1.68 19.94
N LYS A 233 8.58 -1.59 20.26
CA LYS A 233 7.64 -2.72 20.30
C LYS A 233 6.47 -2.55 19.33
N SER A 234 6.05 -1.32 19.07
CA SER A 234 4.94 -0.99 18.18
C SER A 234 5.40 -0.05 17.07
N PHE A 235 4.95 -0.36 15.86
CA PHE A 235 5.34 0.33 14.64
C PHE A 235 4.12 0.46 13.74
N ILE A 236 4.03 1.59 13.04
CA ILE A 236 3.15 1.77 11.90
C ILE A 236 3.76 0.97 10.75
N SER A 237 3.02 0.00 10.20
CA SER A 237 3.44 -0.76 9.02
C SER A 237 2.94 -0.16 7.71
N SER A 238 1.80 0.52 7.76
CA SER A 238 1.20 1.25 6.65
C SER A 238 0.15 2.21 7.18
N VAL A 239 -0.10 3.29 6.44
CA VAL A 239 -1.22 4.21 6.67
C VAL A 239 -2.14 4.07 5.46
N HIS A 240 -3.42 3.77 5.67
CA HIS A 240 -4.32 3.59 4.54
C HIS A 240 -4.54 4.91 3.77
N TYR A 241 -4.74 4.82 2.46
CA TYR A 241 -5.09 5.97 1.62
C TYR A 241 -6.49 6.51 1.97
N ASP A 242 -6.78 7.73 1.53
CA ASP A 242 -8.11 8.33 1.68
C ASP A 242 -8.94 8.07 0.43
N GLU A 243 -9.97 7.23 0.53
CA GLU A 243 -10.92 6.99 -0.57
C GLU A 243 -11.66 8.29 -0.96
N GLY A 244 -11.83 8.51 -2.26
CA GLY A 244 -12.54 9.66 -2.81
C GLY A 244 -11.77 10.98 -2.74
N TRP A 245 -10.47 10.97 -2.40
CA TRP A 245 -9.66 12.19 -2.40
C TRP A 245 -9.33 12.61 -3.83
N ILE A 246 -9.91 13.75 -4.25
CA ILE A 246 -9.70 14.35 -5.56
C ILE A 246 -8.78 15.58 -5.47
N PRO A 247 -8.06 15.93 -6.56
CA PRO A 247 -7.24 17.13 -6.60
C PRO A 247 -8.06 18.40 -6.33
N PRO A 248 -7.47 19.42 -5.69
CA PRO A 248 -8.12 20.72 -5.56
C PRO A 248 -8.38 21.32 -6.94
N ASN A 249 -9.51 22.03 -7.06
CA ASN A 249 -9.91 22.75 -8.28
C ASN A 249 -8.96 23.91 -8.61
#